data_AF-X0TRH1-F1
#
_entry.id   AF-X0TRH1-F1
#
_cell.length_a   1.000
_cell.length_b   1.000
_cell.length_c   1.000
_cell.angle_alpha   90.00
_cell.angle_beta   90.00
_cell.angle_gamma   90.00
#
_symmetry.space_group_name_H-M   'P 1'
#
loop_
_entity.id
_entity.type
_entity.pdbx_description
1 polymer ?
#
loop_
_entity_poly.entity_id
_entity_poly.type
_entity_poly.pdbx_seq_one_letter_code
_entity_poly.pdbx_strand_id
1 'polypeptide(L)'
;ARDVYESFMNRIDCPQCKGQRLRPESLSIIINNLNIAELSDLSVKDSLNYFKKLKLNERQKKIIKDVLKEILDRLSFLENVGLDYITLSRRSHTLSVGEAERIRLATQLGSRLVGVLYVLDEPSVGLHQRDISQLIQMLKKLRDLGNTVIVVEHDDEIMRNADHIIDLGPLAGENGGEIVAEGPIEVILESKTLTGKYLSGKKKIEVPKKRRTTNGEFIEIKGARENNLKNINIKIPLGIFTCITGVSGAGKTSLIIDCLYKGLHNIINTRSSRLSTGEFDE
;
A
#
# COMPACT_ATOMS: atom_id res chain seq x y z
N ALA A 1 8.84 -20.20 25.98
CA ALA A 1 10.13 -19.69 26.49
C ALA A 1 10.76 -18.69 25.52
N ARG A 2 11.03 -19.06 24.27
CA ARG A 2 11.61 -18.17 23.25
C ARG A 2 10.83 -16.87 23.03
N ASP A 3 9.52 -16.96 22.85
CA ASP A 3 8.65 -15.78 22.64
C ASP A 3 8.62 -14.83 23.85
N VAL A 4 8.76 -15.39 25.06
CA VAL A 4 8.84 -14.62 26.30
C VAL A 4 10.15 -13.84 26.33
N TYR A 5 11.28 -14.45 25.98
CA TYR A 5 12.56 -13.75 25.90
C TYR A 5 12.57 -12.69 24.79
N GLU A 6 11.94 -12.96 23.65
CA GLU A 6 11.84 -11.99 22.55
C GLU A 6 11.10 -10.71 22.95
N SER A 7 10.13 -10.77 23.87
CA SER A 7 9.47 -9.56 24.40
C SER A 7 10.36 -8.62 25.21
N PHE A 8 11.52 -9.10 25.69
CA PHE A 8 12.50 -8.29 26.42
C PHE A 8 13.71 -7.88 25.56
N MET A 9 13.71 -8.21 24.26
CA MET A 9 14.82 -7.96 23.36
C MET A 9 14.48 -6.91 22.32
N ASN A 10 15.41 -5.98 22.09
CA ASN A 10 15.33 -5.03 20.98
C ASN A 10 16.13 -5.53 19.79
N ARG A 11 15.59 -5.34 18.59
CA ARG A 11 16.34 -5.56 17.35
C ARG A 11 17.20 -4.34 17.07
N ILE A 12 18.51 -4.54 17.06
CA ILE A 12 19.49 -3.52 16.68
C ILE A 12 20.19 -3.93 15.39
N ASP A 13 20.71 -2.96 14.65
CA ASP A 13 21.53 -3.26 13.48
C ASP A 13 22.85 -3.92 13.90
N CYS A 14 23.27 -4.92 13.12
CA CYS A 14 24.52 -5.61 13.37
C CYS A 14 25.69 -4.61 13.30
N PRO A 15 26.56 -4.52 14.31
CA PRO A 15 27.64 -3.53 14.34
C PRO A 15 28.70 -3.74 13.23
N GLN A 16 28.84 -4.97 12.73
CA GLN A 16 29.83 -5.31 11.71
C GLN A 16 29.39 -4.87 10.31
N CYS A 17 28.17 -5.20 9.89
CA CYS A 17 27.64 -4.84 8.57
C CYS A 17 26.74 -3.60 8.59
N LYS A 18 26.49 -3.01 9.76
CA LYS A 18 25.62 -1.84 9.97
C LYS A 18 24.25 -2.00 9.32
N GLY A 19 23.69 -3.21 9.41
CA GLY A 19 22.38 -3.53 8.82
C GLY A 19 22.38 -3.89 7.33
N GLN A 20 23.52 -3.80 6.63
CA GLN A 20 23.63 -4.06 5.17
C GLN A 20 23.64 -5.55 4.79
N ARG A 21 23.81 -6.45 5.77
CA ARG A 21 23.68 -7.93 5.63
C ARG A 21 24.68 -8.62 4.69
N LEU A 22 25.69 -7.90 4.21
CA LEU A 22 26.71 -8.42 3.29
C LEU A 22 28.11 -8.30 3.89
N ARG A 23 29.04 -9.07 3.33
CA ARG A 23 30.46 -9.03 3.71
C ARG A 23 31.13 -7.78 3.12
N PRO A 24 32.21 -7.26 3.75
CA PRO A 24 32.92 -6.07 3.25
C PRO A 24 33.39 -6.19 1.80
N GLU A 25 33.80 -7.38 1.35
CA GLU A 25 34.25 -7.62 -0.02
C GLU A 25 33.11 -7.45 -1.03
N SER A 26 31.89 -7.85 -0.67
CA SER A 26 30.71 -7.65 -1.51
C SER A 26 30.30 -6.17 -1.56
N LEU A 27 30.43 -5.46 -0.43
CA LEU A 27 30.13 -4.02 -0.33
C LEU A 27 31.17 -3.14 -1.01
N SER A 28 32.37 -3.68 -1.29
CA SER A 28 33.42 -2.99 -2.04
C SER A 28 33.16 -2.92 -3.54
N ILE A 29 32.16 -3.67 -4.05
CA ILE A 29 31.73 -3.62 -5.45
C ILE A 29 30.79 -2.44 -5.64
N ILE A 30 31.26 -1.45 -6.40
CA ILE A 30 30.55 -0.17 -6.58
C ILE A 30 30.14 -0.02 -8.06
N ILE A 31 28.88 0.35 -8.27
CA ILE A 31 28.37 0.80 -9.56
C ILE A 31 28.05 2.28 -9.41
N ASN A 32 28.67 3.14 -10.23
CA ASN A 32 28.40 4.58 -10.29
C ASN A 32 28.21 5.24 -8.90
N ASN A 33 29.16 4.96 -8.00
CA ASN A 33 29.29 5.44 -6.61
C ASN A 33 28.42 4.79 -5.53
N LEU A 34 27.59 3.78 -5.85
CA LEU A 34 26.81 3.04 -4.86
C LEU A 34 27.18 1.56 -4.86
N ASN A 35 27.26 0.97 -3.67
CA ASN A 35 27.27 -0.49 -3.51
C ASN A 35 25.84 -1.07 -3.55
N ILE A 36 25.72 -2.40 -3.57
CA ILE A 36 24.41 -3.07 -3.68
C ILE A 36 23.47 -2.80 -2.50
N ALA A 37 23.99 -2.61 -1.28
CA ALA A 37 23.17 -2.33 -0.12
C ALA A 37 22.61 -0.91 -0.17
N GLU A 38 23.47 0.08 -0.46
CA GLU A 38 23.07 1.48 -0.65
C GLU A 38 22.06 1.63 -1.78
N LEU A 39 22.27 0.92 -2.89
CA LEU A 39 21.32 0.90 -4.00
C LEU A 39 19.97 0.29 -3.61
N SER A 40 19.96 -0.71 -2.73
CA SER A 40 18.76 -1.37 -2.22
C SER A 40 18.00 -0.52 -1.19
N ASP A 41 18.69 0.42 -0.53
CA ASP A 41 18.12 1.39 0.40
C ASP A 41 17.53 2.62 -0.30
N LEU A 42 17.75 2.79 -1.60
CA LEU A 42 17.00 3.76 -2.40
C LEU A 42 15.52 3.37 -2.48
N SER A 43 14.66 4.38 -2.57
CA SER A 43 13.26 4.17 -2.94
C SER A 43 13.16 3.59 -4.35
N VAL A 44 12.09 2.86 -4.67
CA VAL A 44 11.84 2.33 -6.02
C VAL A 44 11.97 3.43 -7.08
N LYS A 45 11.44 4.62 -6.78
CA LYS A 45 11.55 5.81 -7.64
C LYS A 45 13.01 6.23 -7.87
N ASP A 46 13.79 6.30 -6.80
CA ASP A 46 15.18 6.73 -6.87
C ASP A 46 16.05 5.65 -7.54
N SER A 47 15.81 4.37 -7.28
CA SER A 47 16.43 3.25 -8.00
C SER A 47 16.13 3.32 -9.50
N LEU A 48 14.88 3.57 -9.89
CA LEU A 48 14.49 3.69 -11.29
C LEU A 48 15.23 4.86 -11.97
N ASN A 49 15.31 6.01 -11.31
CA ASN A 49 16.06 7.17 -11.78
C ASN A 49 17.57 6.90 -11.88
N TYR A 50 18.13 6.18 -10.92
CA TYR A 50 19.53 5.77 -10.90
C TYR A 50 19.85 4.90 -12.12
N PHE A 51 19.06 3.85 -12.38
CA PHE A 51 19.29 2.95 -13.51
C PHE A 51 19.06 3.61 -14.87
N LYS A 52 18.08 4.53 -14.99
CA LYS A 52 17.88 5.34 -16.21
C LYS A 52 19.07 6.25 -16.55
N LYS A 53 19.78 6.74 -15.53
CA LYS A 53 20.94 7.64 -15.67
C LYS A 53 22.28 6.91 -15.64
N LEU A 54 22.27 5.58 -15.63
CA LEU A 54 23.48 4.78 -15.50
C LEU A 54 24.39 4.96 -16.72
N LYS A 55 25.59 5.51 -16.50
CA LYS A 55 26.59 5.72 -17.54
C LYS A 55 27.39 4.44 -17.75
N LEU A 56 27.34 3.92 -18.97
CA LEU A 56 27.97 2.66 -19.34
C LEU A 56 28.74 2.85 -20.64
N ASN A 57 29.89 2.19 -20.77
CA ASN A 57 30.60 2.10 -22.05
C ASN A 57 29.90 1.10 -22.99
N GLU A 58 30.26 1.13 -24.27
CA GLU A 58 29.59 0.30 -25.31
C GLU A 58 29.70 -1.22 -25.03
N ARG A 59 30.80 -1.68 -24.43
CA ARG A 59 30.96 -3.08 -24.04
C ARG A 59 30.01 -3.45 -22.90
N GLN A 60 29.93 -2.62 -21.86
CA GLN A 60 29.04 -2.83 -20.71
C GLN A 60 27.58 -2.83 -21.15
N LYS A 61 27.16 -1.87 -21.98
CA LYS A 61 25.79 -1.80 -22.52
C LYS A 61 25.39 -3.10 -23.21
N LYS A 62 26.28 -3.69 -24.01
CA LYS A 62 26.01 -4.98 -24.68
C LYS A 62 25.83 -6.13 -23.70
N ILE A 63 26.64 -6.19 -22.65
CA ILE A 63 26.60 -7.26 -21.65
C ILE A 63 25.33 -7.18 -20.79
N ILE A 64 24.95 -5.97 -20.35
CA ILE A 64 23.88 -5.81 -19.36
C ILE A 64 22.52 -5.46 -19.96
N LYS A 65 22.39 -5.32 -21.29
CA LYS A 65 21.19 -4.81 -21.96
C LYS A 65 19.90 -5.47 -21.43
N ASP A 66 19.87 -6.80 -21.40
CA ASP A 66 18.66 -7.54 -21.02
C ASP A 66 18.41 -7.48 -19.50
N VAL A 67 19.48 -7.50 -18.69
CA VAL A 67 19.39 -7.36 -17.23
C VAL A 67 18.88 -5.97 -16.85
N LEU A 68 19.42 -4.92 -17.47
CA LEU A 68 19.00 -3.53 -17.22
C LEU A 68 17.55 -3.32 -17.63
N LYS A 69 17.14 -3.90 -18.77
CA LYS A 69 15.75 -3.86 -19.21
C LYS A 69 14.83 -4.53 -18.17
N GLU A 70 15.18 -5.72 -17.69
CA GLU A 70 14.38 -6.44 -16.69
C GLU A 70 14.29 -5.68 -15.35
N ILE A 71 15.39 -5.06 -14.89
CA ILE A 71 15.39 -4.23 -13.69
C ILE A 71 14.46 -3.02 -13.86
N LEU A 72 14.58 -2.30 -14.98
CA LEU A 72 13.75 -1.13 -15.27
C LEU A 72 12.27 -1.50 -15.39
N ASP A 73 11.96 -2.61 -16.04
CA ASP A 73 10.59 -3.12 -16.18
C ASP A 73 10.00 -3.44 -14.79
N ARG A 74 10.71 -4.19 -13.95
CA ARG A 74 10.26 -4.53 -12.58
C ARG A 74 10.06 -3.31 -11.68
N LEU A 75 11.02 -2.38 -11.70
CA LEU A 75 10.91 -1.14 -10.94
C LEU A 75 9.73 -0.29 -11.44
N SER A 76 9.48 -0.25 -12.75
CA SER A 76 8.32 0.44 -13.31
C SER A 76 7.01 -0.23 -12.88
N PHE A 77 6.93 -1.56 -12.78
CA PHE A 77 5.73 -2.22 -12.27
C PHE A 77 5.45 -1.86 -10.81
N LEU A 78 6.48 -1.77 -9.96
CA LEU A 78 6.35 -1.31 -8.58
C LEU A 78 5.93 0.17 -8.50
N GLU A 79 6.47 1.04 -9.37
CA GLU A 79 6.04 2.43 -9.46
C GLU A 79 4.56 2.54 -9.90
N ASN A 80 4.16 1.72 -10.88
CA ASN A 80 2.79 1.71 -11.41
C ASN A 80 1.74 1.20 -10.40
N VAL A 81 2.12 0.42 -9.38
CA VAL A 81 1.22 0.06 -8.26
C VAL A 81 1.21 1.08 -7.13
N GLY A 82 1.84 2.25 -7.31
CA GLY A 82 1.96 3.25 -6.25
C GLY A 82 2.84 2.79 -5.08
N LEU A 83 3.86 1.97 -5.35
CA LEU A 83 4.89 1.57 -4.39
C LEU A 83 6.23 2.25 -4.68
N ASP A 84 6.21 3.44 -5.26
CA ASP A 84 7.41 4.20 -5.62
C ASP A 84 8.24 4.64 -4.39
N TYR A 85 7.60 4.75 -3.23
CA TYR A 85 8.19 5.19 -1.96
C TYR A 85 8.89 4.08 -1.15
N ILE A 86 8.65 2.80 -1.43
CA ILE A 86 9.28 1.71 -0.67
C ILE A 86 10.73 1.51 -1.12
N THR A 87 11.57 1.01 -0.23
CA THR A 87 12.94 0.58 -0.58
C THR A 87 12.97 -0.92 -0.88
N LEU A 88 13.96 -1.38 -1.66
CA LEU A 88 14.13 -2.81 -1.95
C LEU A 88 14.63 -3.60 -0.73
N SER A 89 15.28 -2.91 0.21
CA SER A 89 15.76 -3.47 1.49
C SER A 89 14.68 -3.59 2.56
N ARG A 90 13.49 -2.99 2.34
CA ARG A 90 12.38 -3.00 3.29
C ARG A 90 11.98 -4.42 3.62
N ARG A 91 11.82 -4.70 4.92
CA ARG A 91 11.50 -6.04 5.41
C ARG A 91 10.06 -6.39 5.07
N SER A 92 9.81 -7.58 4.55
CA SER A 92 8.48 -8.02 4.13
C SER A 92 7.41 -7.96 5.23
N HIS A 93 7.78 -8.21 6.49
CA HIS A 93 6.85 -8.16 7.62
C HIS A 93 6.44 -6.74 8.05
N THR A 94 7.09 -5.69 7.54
CA THR A 94 6.71 -4.30 7.82
C THR A 94 5.83 -3.70 6.73
N LEU A 95 5.49 -4.50 5.70
CA LEU A 95 4.54 -4.11 4.67
C LEU A 95 3.12 -4.19 5.20
N SER A 96 2.28 -3.23 4.82
CA SER A 96 0.84 -3.37 5.00
C SER A 96 0.29 -4.48 4.09
N VAL A 97 -0.90 -4.98 4.41
CA VAL A 97 -1.58 -6.00 3.59
C VAL A 97 -1.71 -5.53 2.14
N GLY A 98 -2.20 -4.30 1.92
CA GLY A 98 -2.32 -3.73 0.58
C GLY A 98 -0.97 -3.49 -0.12
N GLU A 99 0.10 -3.15 0.61
CA GLU A 99 1.44 -3.09 0.02
C GLU A 99 1.91 -4.46 -0.46
N ALA A 100 1.76 -5.51 0.36
CA ALA A 100 2.16 -6.87 0.02
C ALA A 100 1.38 -7.43 -1.18
N GLU A 101 0.07 -7.17 -1.22
CA GLU A 101 -0.79 -7.56 -2.34
C GLU A 101 -0.36 -6.87 -3.64
N ARG A 102 -0.06 -5.58 -3.59
CA ARG A 102 0.41 -4.83 -4.77
C ARG A 102 1.80 -5.27 -5.24
N ILE A 103 2.70 -5.66 -4.34
CA ILE A 103 3.97 -6.30 -4.74
C ILE A 103 3.68 -7.61 -5.49
N ARG A 104 2.72 -8.41 -5.01
CA ARG A 104 2.32 -9.65 -5.69
C ARG A 104 1.76 -9.34 -7.08
N LEU A 105 0.91 -8.32 -7.22
CA LEU A 105 0.37 -7.89 -8.51
C LEU A 105 1.46 -7.45 -9.49
N ALA A 106 2.39 -6.59 -9.05
CA ALA A 106 3.52 -6.15 -9.85
C ALA A 106 4.42 -7.33 -10.29
N THR A 107 4.60 -8.32 -9.41
CA THR A 107 5.36 -9.54 -9.72
C THR A 107 4.67 -10.38 -10.79
N GLN A 108 3.34 -10.46 -10.79
CA GLN A 108 2.58 -11.20 -11.81
C GLN A 108 2.61 -10.50 -13.19
N LEU A 109 2.63 -9.18 -13.24
CA LEU A 109 2.87 -8.48 -14.51
C LEU A 109 4.28 -8.74 -15.05
N GLY A 110 5.26 -8.82 -14.16
CA GLY A 110 6.64 -9.15 -14.53
C GLY A 110 6.84 -10.56 -15.05
N SER A 111 6.02 -11.53 -14.62
CA SER A 111 6.14 -12.92 -15.09
C SER A 111 5.64 -13.12 -16.53
N ARG A 112 4.87 -12.16 -17.07
CA ARG A 112 4.33 -12.18 -18.45
C ARG A 112 3.62 -13.49 -18.79
N LEU A 113 2.94 -14.09 -17.82
CA LEU A 113 2.15 -15.30 -18.04
C LEU A 113 0.93 -14.97 -18.91
N VAL A 114 0.52 -15.95 -19.70
CA VAL A 114 -0.61 -15.87 -20.65
C VAL A 114 -1.51 -17.09 -20.43
N GLY A 115 -2.83 -16.94 -20.59
CA GLY A 115 -3.79 -18.01 -20.37
C GLY A 115 -4.03 -18.34 -18.89
N VAL A 116 -3.70 -17.42 -17.98
CA VAL A 116 -3.92 -17.57 -16.55
C VAL A 116 -5.25 -16.91 -16.15
N LEU A 117 -5.95 -17.53 -15.20
CA LEU A 117 -7.08 -16.92 -14.49
C LEU A 117 -6.57 -16.28 -13.20
N TYR A 118 -6.57 -14.95 -13.16
CA TYR A 118 -6.28 -14.19 -11.95
C TYR A 118 -7.58 -13.90 -11.20
N VAL A 119 -7.62 -14.26 -9.91
CA VAL A 119 -8.72 -13.93 -8.99
C VAL A 119 -8.15 -13.05 -7.89
N LEU A 120 -8.67 -11.83 -7.77
CA LEU A 120 -8.23 -10.81 -6.82
C LEU A 120 -9.37 -10.44 -5.87
N ASP A 121 -9.03 -10.23 -4.60
CA ASP A 121 -9.98 -9.94 -3.53
C ASP A 121 -9.68 -8.54 -2.96
N GLU A 122 -10.51 -7.56 -3.34
CA GLU A 122 -10.44 -6.16 -2.93
C GLU A 122 -9.05 -5.49 -3.07
N PRO A 123 -8.43 -5.51 -4.27
CA PRO A 123 -7.10 -4.95 -4.48
C PRO A 123 -7.00 -3.42 -4.28
N SER A 124 -8.12 -2.70 -4.19
CA SER A 124 -8.14 -1.27 -3.85
C SER A 124 -7.92 -0.98 -2.36
N VAL A 125 -7.92 -2.00 -1.50
CA VAL A 125 -7.79 -1.82 -0.05
C VAL A 125 -6.48 -1.11 0.31
N GLY A 126 -6.64 -0.01 1.06
CA GLY A 126 -5.52 0.82 1.50
C GLY A 126 -4.88 1.66 0.40
N LEU A 127 -5.47 1.73 -0.80
CA LEU A 127 -5.11 2.73 -1.81
C LEU A 127 -5.83 4.06 -1.55
N HIS A 128 -5.18 5.14 -1.98
CA HIS A 128 -5.81 6.44 -2.05
C HIS A 128 -6.54 6.57 -3.39
N GLN A 129 -7.66 7.32 -3.45
CA GLN A 129 -8.47 7.47 -4.68
C GLN A 129 -7.63 7.85 -5.92
N ARG A 130 -6.60 8.69 -5.72
CA ARG A 130 -5.66 9.10 -6.77
C ARG A 130 -4.99 7.92 -7.49
N ASP A 131 -4.72 6.83 -6.77
CA ASP A 131 -3.92 5.71 -7.25
C ASP A 131 -4.79 4.58 -7.84
N ILE A 132 -6.12 4.66 -7.70
CA ILE A 132 -7.07 3.68 -8.25
C ILE A 132 -6.98 3.61 -9.78
N SER A 133 -6.85 4.76 -10.44
CA SER A 133 -6.65 4.82 -11.90
C SER A 133 -5.44 3.99 -12.38
N GLN A 134 -4.37 3.92 -11.59
CA GLN A 134 -3.18 3.13 -11.92
C GLN A 134 -3.45 1.64 -11.76
N LEU A 135 -4.14 1.24 -10.67
CA LEU A 135 -4.59 -0.14 -10.46
C LEU A 135 -5.47 -0.62 -11.62
N ILE A 136 -6.43 0.19 -12.07
CA ILE A 136 -7.30 -0.14 -13.20
C ILE A 136 -6.48 -0.39 -14.47
N GLN A 137 -5.52 0.49 -14.78
CA GLN A 137 -4.65 0.31 -15.95
C GLN A 137 -3.84 -0.98 -15.87
N MET A 138 -3.42 -1.38 -14.68
CA MET A 138 -2.70 -2.62 -14.46
C MET A 138 -3.56 -3.87 -14.64
N LEU A 139 -4.77 -3.87 -14.10
CA LEU A 139 -5.73 -4.95 -14.30
C LEU A 139 -6.04 -5.13 -15.80
N LYS A 140 -6.22 -4.02 -16.52
CA LYS A 140 -6.38 -4.02 -17.99
C LYS A 140 -5.15 -4.58 -18.70
N LYS A 141 -3.93 -4.18 -18.30
CA LYS A 141 -2.69 -4.75 -18.85
C LYS A 141 -2.59 -6.27 -18.61
N LEU A 142 -2.94 -6.75 -17.41
CA LEU A 142 -2.96 -8.20 -17.13
C LEU A 142 -3.92 -8.93 -18.05
N ARG A 143 -5.13 -8.40 -18.24
CA ARG A 143 -6.13 -8.91 -19.18
C ARG A 143 -5.61 -8.92 -20.61
N ASP A 144 -5.07 -7.79 -21.07
CA ASP A 144 -4.62 -7.58 -22.46
C ASP A 144 -3.39 -8.43 -22.84
N LEU A 145 -2.66 -8.98 -21.86
CA LEU A 145 -1.65 -10.01 -22.09
C LEU A 145 -2.24 -11.37 -22.52
N GLY A 146 -3.57 -11.52 -22.53
CA GLY A 146 -4.27 -12.77 -22.84
C GLY A 146 -4.65 -13.57 -21.60
N ASN A 147 -4.89 -12.89 -20.48
CA ASN A 147 -5.36 -13.51 -19.23
C ASN A 147 -6.81 -13.15 -18.95
N THR A 148 -7.45 -13.92 -18.08
CA THR A 148 -8.74 -13.55 -17.49
C THR A 148 -8.52 -12.99 -16.10
N VAL A 149 -9.18 -11.89 -15.76
CA VAL A 149 -9.04 -11.20 -14.48
C VAL A 149 -10.42 -11.07 -13.83
N ILE A 150 -10.61 -11.73 -12.70
CA ILE A 150 -11.80 -11.64 -11.85
C ILE A 150 -11.41 -10.84 -10.61
N VAL A 151 -12.18 -9.80 -10.30
CA VAL A 151 -11.93 -8.91 -9.17
C VAL A 151 -13.19 -8.81 -8.32
N VAL A 152 -13.06 -9.12 -7.04
CA VAL A 152 -14.07 -8.76 -6.03
C VAL A 152 -13.77 -7.34 -5.58
N GLU A 153 -14.70 -6.42 -5.80
CA GLU A 153 -14.51 -5.00 -5.51
C GLU A 153 -15.82 -4.30 -5.16
N HIS A 154 -15.68 -3.14 -4.54
CA HIS A 154 -16.78 -2.26 -4.18
C HIS A 154 -16.50 -0.78 -4.52
N ASP A 155 -15.34 -0.48 -5.12
CA ASP A 155 -15.04 0.85 -5.66
C ASP A 155 -15.81 1.17 -6.96
N ASP A 156 -16.39 2.38 -7.02
CA ASP A 156 -17.19 2.87 -8.16
C ASP A 156 -16.36 3.00 -9.44
N GLU A 157 -15.12 3.48 -9.35
CA GLU A 157 -14.26 3.70 -10.51
C GLU A 157 -13.81 2.39 -11.14
N ILE A 158 -13.48 1.38 -10.32
CA ILE A 158 -13.15 0.03 -10.79
C ILE A 158 -14.36 -0.62 -11.46
N MET A 159 -15.52 -0.62 -10.82
CA MET A 159 -16.73 -1.22 -11.40
C MET A 159 -17.08 -0.59 -12.76
N ARG A 160 -17.01 0.74 -12.88
CA ARG A 160 -17.27 1.42 -14.16
C ARG A 160 -16.28 1.08 -15.27
N ASN A 161 -15.08 0.64 -14.91
CA ASN A 161 -14.02 0.27 -15.86
C ASN A 161 -13.98 -1.23 -16.16
N ALA A 162 -14.84 -2.03 -15.54
CA ALA A 162 -14.94 -3.45 -15.79
C ALA A 162 -15.63 -3.73 -17.13
N ASP A 163 -15.17 -4.75 -17.85
CA ASP A 163 -15.82 -5.18 -19.10
C ASP A 163 -17.14 -5.92 -18.83
N HIS A 164 -17.23 -6.60 -17.69
CA HIS A 164 -18.38 -7.40 -17.26
C HIS A 164 -18.48 -7.38 -15.74
N ILE A 165 -19.70 -7.25 -15.21
CA ILE A 165 -19.98 -7.17 -13.78
C ILE A 165 -21.00 -8.25 -13.42
N ILE A 166 -20.76 -8.93 -12.30
CA ILE A 166 -21.69 -9.87 -11.68
C ILE A 166 -22.04 -9.30 -10.31
N ASP A 167 -23.31 -8.95 -10.10
CA ASP A 167 -23.82 -8.42 -8.85
C ASP A 167 -24.46 -9.54 -8.03
N LEU A 168 -23.91 -9.79 -6.84
CA LEU A 168 -24.38 -10.81 -5.90
C LEU A 168 -25.29 -10.18 -4.84
N GLY A 169 -26.40 -10.83 -4.53
CA GLY A 169 -27.35 -10.31 -3.55
C GLY A 169 -28.56 -11.24 -3.37
N PRO A 170 -29.74 -10.70 -3.04
CA PRO A 170 -30.07 -9.28 -2.79
C PRO A 170 -29.59 -8.76 -1.43
N LEU A 171 -29.28 -9.64 -0.48
CA LEU A 171 -28.81 -9.33 0.87
C LEU A 171 -27.58 -10.19 1.23
N ALA A 172 -27.04 -9.99 2.42
CA ALA A 172 -25.96 -10.83 2.96
C ALA A 172 -26.52 -12.05 3.72
N GLY A 173 -25.67 -13.07 3.92
CA GLY A 173 -26.01 -14.28 4.70
C GLY A 173 -26.98 -15.21 3.96
N GLU A 174 -27.91 -15.81 4.70
CA GLU A 174 -28.90 -16.78 4.16
C GLU A 174 -29.83 -16.18 3.10
N ASN A 175 -29.97 -14.86 3.05
CA ASN A 175 -30.79 -14.14 2.08
C ASN A 175 -29.98 -13.59 0.88
N GLY A 176 -28.75 -14.10 0.71
CA GLY A 176 -27.88 -13.79 -0.42
C GLY A 176 -27.60 -15.02 -1.28
N GLY A 177 -26.53 -14.96 -2.08
CA GLY A 177 -26.06 -16.08 -2.89
C GLY A 177 -26.72 -16.20 -4.26
N GLU A 178 -27.53 -15.21 -4.66
CA GLU A 178 -28.13 -15.14 -6.00
C GLU A 178 -27.41 -14.10 -6.86
N ILE A 179 -27.33 -14.38 -8.17
CA ILE A 179 -26.92 -13.38 -9.17
C ILE A 179 -28.12 -12.49 -9.44
N VAL A 180 -28.09 -11.26 -8.95
CA VAL A 180 -29.21 -10.31 -9.03
C VAL A 180 -29.15 -9.41 -10.27
N ALA A 181 -27.96 -9.24 -10.85
CA ALA A 181 -27.73 -8.63 -12.15
C ALA A 181 -26.38 -9.10 -12.71
N GLU A 182 -26.28 -9.20 -14.03
CA GLU A 182 -25.06 -9.60 -14.71
C GLU A 182 -24.99 -8.93 -16.10
N GLY A 183 -23.82 -8.39 -16.46
CA GLY A 183 -23.60 -7.77 -17.76
C GLY A 183 -22.61 -6.60 -17.70
N PRO A 184 -22.51 -5.83 -18.80
CA PRO A 184 -21.72 -4.60 -18.80
C PRO A 184 -22.35 -3.53 -17.90
N ILE A 185 -21.61 -2.45 -17.64
CA ILE A 185 -22.00 -1.39 -16.70
C ILE A 185 -23.39 -0.80 -16.99
N GLU A 186 -23.80 -0.71 -18.26
CA GLU A 186 -25.11 -0.19 -18.67
C GLU A 186 -26.26 -1.03 -18.08
N VAL A 187 -26.12 -2.36 -18.11
CA VAL A 187 -27.11 -3.29 -17.54
C VAL A 187 -27.21 -3.10 -16.03
N ILE A 188 -26.08 -2.95 -15.35
CA ILE A 188 -26.06 -2.76 -13.90
C ILE A 188 -26.70 -1.42 -13.51
N LEU A 189 -26.45 -0.34 -14.26
CA LEU A 189 -27.04 0.98 -14.02
C LEU A 189 -28.57 1.00 -14.16
N GLU A 190 -29.11 0.21 -15.08
CA GLU A 190 -30.56 0.08 -15.28
C GLU A 190 -31.23 -0.87 -14.27
N SER A 191 -30.45 -1.77 -13.69
CA SER A 191 -30.94 -2.76 -12.73
C SER A 191 -31.57 -2.14 -11.47
N LYS A 192 -32.44 -2.91 -10.80
CA LYS A 192 -33.09 -2.51 -9.54
C LYS A 192 -32.29 -2.93 -8.30
N THR A 193 -31.08 -3.45 -8.48
CA THR A 193 -30.22 -3.96 -7.40
C THR A 193 -29.70 -2.83 -6.50
N LEU A 194 -29.10 -3.18 -5.37
CA LEU A 194 -28.52 -2.19 -4.47
C LEU A 194 -27.36 -1.46 -5.14
N THR A 195 -26.44 -2.22 -5.74
CA THR A 195 -25.28 -1.73 -6.48
C THR A 195 -25.71 -0.81 -7.63
N GLY A 196 -26.66 -1.25 -8.47
CA GLY A 196 -27.20 -0.43 -9.56
C GLY A 196 -27.81 0.89 -9.08
N LYS A 197 -28.51 0.90 -7.94
CA LYS A 197 -29.07 2.13 -7.35
C LYS A 197 -27.98 3.11 -6.88
N TYR A 198 -26.87 2.64 -6.32
CA TYR A 198 -25.76 3.52 -5.93
C TYR A 198 -24.98 4.03 -7.14
N LEU A 199 -24.64 3.15 -8.09
CA LEU A 199 -23.90 3.51 -9.30
C LEU A 199 -24.69 4.50 -10.20
N SER A 200 -26.02 4.37 -10.26
CA SER A 200 -26.89 5.30 -11.00
C SER A 200 -27.19 6.61 -10.25
N GLY A 201 -26.77 6.73 -8.99
CA GLY A 201 -27.07 7.89 -8.14
C GLY A 201 -28.51 7.96 -7.61
N LYS A 202 -29.37 6.96 -7.91
CA LYS A 202 -30.73 6.83 -7.33
C LYS A 202 -30.68 6.71 -5.79
N LYS A 203 -29.63 6.06 -5.27
CA LYS A 203 -29.22 6.10 -3.87
C LYS A 203 -27.86 6.80 -3.77
N LYS A 204 -27.66 7.53 -2.68
CA LYS A 204 -26.40 8.19 -2.35
C LYS A 204 -26.21 8.23 -0.84
N ILE A 205 -24.97 8.34 -0.41
CA ILE A 205 -24.64 8.59 0.99
C ILE A 205 -24.92 10.06 1.27
N GLU A 206 -25.87 10.34 2.16
CA GLU A 206 -26.21 11.73 2.50
C GLU A 206 -25.09 12.40 3.30
N VAL A 207 -24.68 13.58 2.84
CA VAL A 207 -23.72 14.41 3.58
C VAL A 207 -24.48 15.17 4.68
N PRO A 208 -24.09 15.06 5.96
CA PRO A 208 -24.76 15.76 7.05
C PRO A 208 -24.82 17.27 6.83
N LYS A 209 -26.03 17.85 6.88
CA LYS A 209 -26.24 19.30 6.72
C LYS A 209 -25.58 20.14 7.81
N LYS A 210 -25.40 19.56 9.01
CA LYS A 210 -24.71 20.16 10.14
C LYS A 210 -23.62 19.21 10.63
N ARG A 211 -22.41 19.74 10.86
CA ARG A 211 -21.29 19.01 11.48
C ARG A 211 -21.26 19.31 12.98
N ARG A 212 -20.83 18.36 13.80
CA ARG A 212 -20.60 18.58 15.23
C ARG A 212 -19.47 19.60 15.41
N THR A 213 -19.66 20.54 16.31
CA THR A 213 -18.61 21.47 16.76
C THR A 213 -17.80 20.84 17.88
N THR A 214 -16.52 21.17 17.99
CA THR A 214 -15.68 20.74 19.11
C THR A 214 -16.14 21.40 20.42
N ASN A 215 -15.98 20.71 21.54
CA ASN A 215 -16.16 21.23 22.90
C ASN A 215 -14.93 21.98 23.43
N GLY A 216 -13.88 22.13 22.61
CA GLY A 216 -12.62 22.77 22.99
C GLY A 216 -11.58 21.81 23.60
N GLU A 217 -11.91 20.53 23.74
CA GLU A 217 -10.99 19.51 24.24
C GLU A 217 -10.27 18.79 23.09
N PHE A 218 -9.00 18.48 23.29
CA PHE A 218 -8.13 17.88 22.27
C PHE A 218 -7.22 16.82 22.87
N ILE A 219 -6.92 15.80 22.07
CA ILE A 219 -5.71 14.99 22.26
C ILE A 219 -4.59 15.67 21.47
N GLU A 220 -3.49 15.98 22.14
CA GLU A 220 -2.30 16.55 21.49
C GLU A 220 -1.22 15.49 21.38
N ILE A 221 -0.68 15.31 20.17
CA ILE A 221 0.55 14.56 19.94
C ILE A 221 1.61 15.60 19.60
N LYS A 222 2.70 15.61 20.37
CA LYS A 222 3.80 16.57 20.19
C LYS A 222 5.02 15.87 19.62
N GLY A 223 5.73 16.55 18.73
CA GLY A 223 7.00 16.12 18.17
C GLY A 223 6.98 14.70 17.59
N ALA A 224 5.92 14.29 16.90
CA ALA A 224 5.86 12.96 16.31
C ALA A 224 6.90 12.81 15.19
N ARG A 225 7.82 11.86 15.35
CA ARG A 225 9.02 11.62 14.53
C ARG A 225 9.14 10.18 14.03
N GLU A 226 8.19 9.32 14.37
CA GLU A 226 8.20 7.92 13.95
C GLU A 226 8.27 7.75 12.42
N ASN A 227 9.20 6.91 11.95
CA ASN A 227 9.43 6.64 10.53
C ASN A 227 9.69 7.90 9.68
N ASN A 228 8.75 8.26 8.80
CA ASN A 228 8.88 9.40 7.90
C ASN A 228 8.23 10.69 8.43
N LEU A 229 7.68 10.68 9.64
CA LEU A 229 7.09 11.86 10.27
C LEU A 229 8.16 12.92 10.54
N LYS A 230 7.82 14.18 10.29
CA LYS A 230 8.79 15.30 10.30
C LYS A 230 8.64 16.18 11.54
N ASN A 231 8.73 15.57 12.71
CA ASN A 231 8.61 16.24 14.01
C ASN A 231 7.33 17.08 14.11
N ILE A 232 6.18 16.44 13.86
CA ILE A 232 4.90 17.12 13.72
C ILE A 232 4.15 17.22 15.05
N ASN A 233 3.46 18.33 15.25
CA ASN A 233 2.50 18.52 16.34
C ASN A 233 1.09 18.47 15.78
N ILE A 234 0.20 17.66 16.37
CA ILE A 234 -1.20 17.56 15.94
C ILE A 234 -2.14 17.64 17.14
N LYS A 235 -3.27 18.35 16.96
CA LYS A 235 -4.38 18.38 17.91
C LYS A 235 -5.58 17.69 17.29
N ILE A 236 -6.07 16.64 17.95
CA ILE A 236 -7.23 15.85 17.53
C ILE A 236 -8.40 16.23 18.44
N PRO A 237 -9.45 16.89 17.92
CA PRO A 237 -10.60 17.31 18.72
C PRO A 237 -11.38 16.10 19.26
N LEU A 238 -11.76 16.17 20.53
CA LEU A 238 -12.61 15.18 21.18
C LEU A 238 -14.09 15.39 20.84
N GLY A 239 -14.88 14.32 20.98
CA GLY A 239 -16.34 14.36 20.82
C GLY A 239 -16.85 14.52 19.38
N ILE A 240 -15.97 14.52 18.38
CA ILE A 240 -16.35 14.63 16.96
C ILE A 240 -15.82 13.47 16.11
N PHE A 241 -16.39 13.31 14.91
CA PHE A 241 -15.94 12.32 13.94
C PHE A 241 -14.75 12.87 13.16
N THR A 242 -13.53 12.47 13.54
CA THR A 242 -12.28 12.90 12.90
C THR A 242 -11.79 11.83 11.92
N CYS A 243 -11.59 12.22 10.67
CA CYS A 243 -10.99 11.36 9.65
C CYS A 243 -9.55 11.80 9.37
N ILE A 244 -8.63 10.83 9.30
CA ILE A 244 -7.23 11.07 8.94
C ILE A 244 -6.99 10.49 7.56
N THR A 245 -6.70 11.38 6.62
CA THR A 245 -6.56 11.05 5.20
C THR A 245 -5.18 11.42 4.69
N GLY A 246 -4.85 10.95 3.48
CA GLY A 246 -3.58 11.15 2.80
C GLY A 246 -3.21 9.95 1.94
N VAL A 247 -2.24 10.13 1.05
CA VAL A 247 -1.73 9.06 0.16
C VAL A 247 -1.07 7.90 0.93
N SER A 248 -0.89 6.76 0.25
CA SER A 248 -0.10 5.65 0.78
C SER A 248 1.32 6.12 1.12
N GLY A 249 1.88 5.62 2.23
CA GLY A 249 3.19 6.06 2.71
C GLY A 249 3.22 7.43 3.41
N ALA A 250 2.11 8.18 3.50
CA ALA A 250 2.10 9.51 4.15
C ALA A 250 2.34 9.50 5.68
N GLY A 251 2.44 8.32 6.33
CA GLY A 251 2.67 8.20 7.77
C GLY A 251 1.40 8.11 8.63
N LYS A 252 0.22 7.84 8.03
CA LYS A 252 -1.07 7.72 8.76
C LYS A 252 -1.01 6.65 9.87
N THR A 253 -0.51 5.46 9.54
CA THR A 253 -0.36 4.34 10.50
C THR A 253 0.68 4.67 11.57
N SER A 254 1.82 5.26 11.18
CA SER A 254 2.85 5.72 12.13
C SER A 254 2.26 6.70 13.15
N LEU A 255 1.48 7.67 12.68
CA LEU A 255 0.87 8.67 13.56
C LEU A 255 -0.19 8.07 14.50
N ILE A 256 -1.07 7.20 13.98
CA ILE A 256 -2.26 6.77 14.73
C ILE A 256 -2.08 5.47 15.49
N ILE A 257 -1.40 4.50 14.89
CA ILE A 257 -1.13 3.24 15.57
C ILE A 257 0.13 3.39 16.42
N ASP A 258 1.25 3.81 15.82
CA ASP A 258 2.54 3.76 16.52
C ASP A 258 2.73 4.87 17.56
N CYS A 259 2.31 6.11 17.26
CA CYS A 259 2.34 7.21 18.23
C CYS A 259 1.08 7.22 19.12
N LEU A 260 -0.10 7.50 18.55
CA LEU A 260 -1.30 7.78 19.34
C LEU A 260 -1.81 6.57 20.14
N TYR A 261 -2.15 5.46 19.47
CA TYR A 261 -2.76 4.30 20.12
C TYR A 261 -1.84 3.68 21.16
N LYS A 262 -0.59 3.38 20.79
CA LYS A 262 0.37 2.78 21.72
C LYS A 262 0.71 3.72 22.88
N GLY A 263 0.83 5.03 22.61
CA GLY A 263 1.05 6.05 23.63
C GLY A 263 -0.09 6.10 24.64
N LEU A 264 -1.33 6.26 24.16
CA LEU A 264 -2.52 6.26 25.02
C LEU A 264 -2.69 4.95 25.79
N HIS A 265 -2.43 3.80 25.15
CA HIS A 265 -2.48 2.50 25.82
C HIS A 265 -1.54 2.47 27.03
N ASN A 266 -0.31 2.95 26.88
CA ASN A 266 0.66 2.97 27.98
C ASN A 266 0.30 3.95 29.09
N ILE A 267 -0.37 5.06 28.77
CA ILE A 267 -0.86 6.04 29.75
C ILE A 267 -2.05 5.48 30.54
N ILE A 268 -3.01 4.85 29.86
CA ILE A 268 -4.29 4.43 30.44
C ILE A 268 -4.17 3.04 31.11
N ASN A 269 -3.53 2.07 30.45
CA ASN A 269 -3.50 0.68 30.88
C ASN A 269 -2.21 0.35 31.66
N THR A 270 -2.10 0.92 32.86
CA THR A 270 -0.91 0.77 33.74
C THR A 270 -0.66 -0.64 34.26
N ARG A 271 -1.66 -1.54 34.16
CA ARG A 271 -1.56 -2.96 34.60
C ARG A 271 -1.27 -3.95 33.47
N SER A 272 -1.27 -3.49 32.22
CA SER A 272 -0.98 -4.33 31.05
C SER A 272 0.49 -4.20 30.64
N SER A 273 0.98 -5.14 29.84
CA SER A 273 2.32 -5.03 29.24
C SER A 273 2.41 -3.76 28.40
N ARG A 274 3.44 -2.93 28.65
CA ARG A 274 3.69 -1.73 27.85
C ARG A 274 3.93 -2.12 26.39
N LEU A 275 3.30 -1.37 25.49
CA LEU A 275 3.55 -1.48 24.06
C LEU A 275 4.79 -0.64 23.69
N SER A 276 5.60 -1.13 22.77
CA SER A 276 6.71 -0.34 22.19
C SER A 276 6.12 0.76 21.30
N THR A 277 6.17 2.00 21.79
CA THR A 277 5.66 3.20 21.13
C THR A 277 6.61 3.69 20.05
N GLY A 278 6.07 4.38 19.04
CA GLY A 278 6.87 5.17 18.11
C GLY A 278 7.44 6.43 18.75
N GLU A 279 8.30 7.15 18.03
CA GLU A 279 8.94 8.37 18.52
C GLU A 279 7.99 9.58 18.52
N PHE A 280 7.72 10.14 19.71
CA PHE A 280 7.03 11.41 19.93
C PHE A 280 7.43 12.01 21.30
N ASP A 281 7.09 13.27 21.54
CA ASP A 281 7.32 13.93 22.83
C ASP A 281 6.18 13.61 23.79
N GLU A 282 6.50 13.25 25.05
CA GLU A 282 5.53 12.91 26.11
C GLU A 282 4.52 14.04 26.40
#